data_AF-A0A6J8BRJ6-F1
#
_entry.id   AF-A0A6J8BRJ6-F1
#
_cell.length_a   1.000
_cell.length_b   1.000
_cell.length_c   1.000
_cell.angle_alpha   90.00
_cell.angle_beta   90.00
_cell.angle_gamma   90.00
#
_symmetry.space_group_name_H-M   'P 1'
#
loop_
_entity.id
_entity.type
_entity.pdbx_description
1 polymer ?
#
loop_
_entity_poly.entity_id
_entity_poly.type
_entity_poly.pdbx_seq_one_letter_code
_entity_poly.pdbx_strand_id
1 'polypeptide(L)'
;MTDQAKEKRKKTLEYVGLLVFWEAIDMVTDWVLYSDVKSIQPGLVYGPPDNSLIRALLAFSVIGTLTFLAQIGILLIEYFKKGWLTKADSIQEFVYESDLVSLITIILEDLPQVIITLTLVTCREEGISYVQIAKAILPIIELLARILCSMYKLCREEGSFCDRLRGTNSENRLINTIGWMRLLGLVVVFILNVVMLILTTTEKDVDIYGNSKSVLKGRQFKYIFDEEYNDARYLQNVGIYMHHQAFDFENSSYKSFVKLIEIYDLENANVAEFRLLMDTETKSKFIIEKSTCRDPFPKLSECFEKLDDNIKIISSCNNFLTNFSTFAFRFEFKERNIPSLLLGDVNYNWKTDITGNCSHTMNNNTDVPAVYYYRSKEKQKHFRKVAAAASASAAAAAASASAADDDDDDDDDDDDDDDDDDDDDDDDDDDEQEEEEQLNVDQFGTLVLI
;
A
#
# COMPACT_ATOMS: atom_id res chain seq x y z
N MET A 1 -51.12 25.48 -21.85
CA MET A 1 -50.02 24.49 -21.85
C MET A 1 -50.65 23.12 -21.72
N THR A 2 -50.47 22.21 -22.68
CA THR A 2 -51.09 20.88 -22.66
C THR A 2 -50.53 20.03 -21.51
N ASP A 3 -51.29 19.07 -20.99
CA ASP A 3 -50.82 18.19 -19.91
C ASP A 3 -49.57 17.40 -20.30
N GLN A 4 -49.44 17.04 -21.59
CA GLN A 4 -48.23 16.45 -22.15
C GLN A 4 -46.98 17.34 -21.99
N ALA A 5 -47.12 18.66 -22.12
CA ALA A 5 -46.00 19.58 -21.94
C ALA A 5 -45.58 19.72 -20.47
N LYS A 6 -46.53 19.61 -19.53
CA LYS A 6 -46.22 19.60 -18.08
C LYS A 6 -45.49 18.32 -17.69
N GLU A 7 -45.95 17.17 -18.19
CA GLU A 7 -45.32 15.88 -17.92
C GLU A 7 -43.89 15.82 -18.48
N LYS A 8 -43.68 16.31 -19.71
CA LYS A 8 -42.34 16.39 -20.30
C LYS A 8 -41.41 17.27 -19.47
N ARG A 9 -41.87 18.42 -18.98
CA ARG A 9 -41.08 19.29 -18.09
C ARG A 9 -40.72 18.61 -16.77
N LYS A 10 -41.67 17.90 -16.16
CA LYS A 10 -41.43 17.15 -14.92
C LYS A 10 -40.31 16.11 -15.10
N LYS A 11 -40.39 15.29 -16.15
CA LYS A 11 -39.37 14.28 -16.48
C LYS A 11 -38.00 14.89 -16.76
N THR A 12 -37.94 16.05 -17.44
CA THR A 12 -36.68 16.76 -17.65
C THR A 12 -36.09 17.29 -16.34
N LEU A 13 -36.91 17.83 -15.44
CA LEU A 13 -36.45 18.32 -14.14
C LEU A 13 -35.91 17.18 -13.27
N GLU A 14 -36.61 16.04 -13.23
CA GLU A 14 -36.16 14.84 -12.51
C GLU A 14 -34.80 14.34 -13.03
N TYR A 15 -34.63 14.32 -14.36
CA TYR A 15 -33.36 13.93 -14.98
C TYR A 15 -32.21 14.89 -14.63
N VAL A 16 -32.43 16.20 -14.75
CA VAL A 16 -31.43 17.21 -14.39
C VAL A 16 -31.08 17.12 -12.90
N GLY A 17 -32.07 16.93 -12.04
CA GLY A 17 -31.84 16.74 -10.60
C GLY A 17 -30.97 15.51 -10.29
N LEU A 18 -31.19 14.40 -11.01
CA LEU A 18 -30.38 13.19 -10.86
C LEU A 18 -28.93 13.39 -11.34
N LEU A 19 -28.72 14.09 -12.46
CA LEU A 19 -27.37 14.44 -12.92
C LEU A 19 -26.62 15.31 -11.91
N VAL A 20 -27.26 16.38 -11.44
CA VAL A 20 -26.66 17.28 -10.43
C VAL A 20 -26.34 16.54 -9.14
N PHE A 21 -27.17 15.56 -8.76
CA PHE A 21 -26.93 14.73 -7.58
C PHE A 21 -25.66 13.87 -7.73
N TRP A 22 -25.47 13.21 -8.88
CA TRP A 22 -24.26 12.41 -9.11
C TRP A 22 -23.00 13.24 -9.15
N GLU A 23 -23.03 14.37 -9.87
CA GLU A 23 -21.92 15.33 -9.92
C GLU A 23 -21.59 15.90 -8.52
N ALA A 24 -22.61 16.12 -7.68
CA ALA A 24 -22.40 16.55 -6.29
C ALA A 24 -21.75 15.46 -5.44
N ILE A 25 -22.11 14.18 -5.65
CA ILE A 25 -21.45 13.06 -4.98
C ILE A 25 -19.99 13.00 -5.40
N ASP A 26 -19.70 13.12 -6.71
CA ASP A 26 -18.34 13.03 -7.22
C ASP A 26 -17.45 14.14 -6.63
N MET A 27 -17.92 15.39 -6.65
CA MET A 27 -17.27 16.53 -5.99
C MET A 27 -17.01 16.26 -4.50
N VAL A 28 -17.99 15.74 -3.76
CA VAL A 28 -17.82 15.42 -2.33
C VAL A 28 -16.74 14.34 -2.15
N THR A 29 -16.75 13.30 -2.99
CA THR A 29 -15.77 12.21 -2.89
C THR A 29 -14.34 12.68 -3.18
N ASP A 30 -14.15 13.68 -4.05
CA ASP A 30 -12.84 14.29 -4.28
C ASP A 30 -12.27 14.99 -3.06
N TRP A 31 -13.11 15.79 -2.40
CA TRP A 31 -12.70 16.51 -1.21
C TRP A 31 -12.42 15.56 -0.05
N VAL A 32 -13.20 14.48 0.06
CA VAL A 32 -12.96 13.42 1.05
C VAL A 32 -11.65 12.71 0.72
N LEU A 33 -11.39 12.36 -0.55
CA LEU A 33 -10.11 11.74 -0.96
C LEU A 33 -8.91 12.64 -0.66
N TYR A 34 -9.00 13.93 -0.98
CA TYR A 34 -7.96 14.90 -0.64
C TYR A 34 -7.74 14.99 0.88
N SER A 35 -8.82 15.05 1.66
CA SER A 35 -8.75 15.11 3.13
C SER A 35 -8.08 13.86 3.70
N ASP A 36 -8.46 12.68 3.23
CA ASP A 36 -7.88 11.40 3.62
C ASP A 36 -6.38 11.39 3.31
N VAL A 37 -5.98 11.62 2.05
CA VAL A 37 -4.57 11.56 1.64
C VAL A 37 -3.72 12.60 2.39
N LYS A 38 -4.27 13.78 2.68
CA LYS A 38 -3.57 14.82 3.46
C LYS A 38 -3.41 14.45 4.93
N SER A 39 -4.35 13.68 5.48
CA SER A 39 -4.35 13.31 6.90
C SER A 39 -3.38 12.18 7.24
N ILE A 40 -2.88 11.47 6.22
CA ILE A 40 -1.87 10.41 6.38
C ILE A 40 -0.58 11.02 6.94
N GLN A 41 -0.21 10.58 8.14
CA GLN A 41 1.05 10.94 8.78
C GLN A 41 2.13 9.92 8.38
N PRO A 42 3.42 10.29 8.45
CA PRO A 42 4.49 9.30 8.40
C PRO A 42 4.26 8.25 9.49
N GLY A 43 4.27 6.98 9.09
CA GLY A 43 4.17 5.84 9.98
C GLY A 43 5.29 4.84 9.71
N LEU A 44 5.17 3.66 10.32
CA LEU A 44 6.24 2.68 10.37
C LEU A 44 6.67 2.10 9.00
N VAL A 45 5.73 2.01 8.07
CA VAL A 45 5.94 1.40 6.74
C VAL A 45 5.76 2.42 5.63
N TYR A 46 4.86 3.39 5.83
CA TYR A 46 4.53 4.36 4.82
C TYR A 46 5.11 5.72 5.22
N GLY A 47 6.03 6.21 4.38
CA GLY A 47 6.42 7.62 4.42
C GLY A 47 5.22 8.53 4.13
N PRO A 48 5.31 9.84 4.38
CA PRO A 48 4.24 10.77 4.04
C PRO A 48 4.02 10.77 2.52
N PRO A 49 2.80 11.03 2.02
CA PRO A 49 2.59 11.15 0.59
C PRO A 49 3.38 12.33 0.04
N ASP A 50 3.86 12.21 -1.19
CA ASP A 50 4.63 13.27 -1.82
C ASP A 50 3.85 14.58 -1.82
N ASN A 51 4.49 15.65 -1.36
CA ASN A 51 3.87 16.98 -1.31
C ASN A 51 3.34 17.44 -2.69
N SER A 52 3.99 17.00 -3.77
CA SER A 52 3.55 17.26 -5.15
C SER A 52 2.21 16.58 -5.45
N LEU A 53 2.03 15.34 -4.98
CA LEU A 53 0.81 14.56 -5.15
C LEU A 53 -0.36 15.19 -4.38
N ILE A 54 -0.12 15.58 -3.12
CA ILE A 54 -1.12 16.26 -2.29
C ILE A 54 -1.55 17.60 -2.92
N ARG A 55 -0.60 18.36 -3.48
CA ARG A 55 -0.90 19.62 -4.19
C ARG A 55 -1.65 19.38 -5.49
N ALA A 56 -1.31 18.33 -6.23
CA ALA A 56 -2.02 17.95 -7.44
C ALA A 56 -3.48 17.58 -7.13
N LEU A 57 -3.71 16.73 -6.13
CA LEU A 57 -5.06 16.39 -5.65
C LEU A 57 -5.86 17.64 -5.29
N LEU A 58 -5.30 18.55 -4.49
CA LEU A 58 -5.96 19.80 -4.14
C LEU A 58 -6.33 20.62 -5.39
N ALA A 59 -5.39 20.76 -6.33
CA ALA A 59 -5.62 21.52 -7.55
C ALA A 59 -6.78 20.92 -8.37
N PHE A 60 -6.80 19.59 -8.55
CA PHE A 60 -7.85 18.92 -9.29
C PHE A 60 -9.20 18.89 -8.55
N SER A 61 -9.25 18.84 -7.22
CA SER A 61 -10.51 19.01 -6.46
C SER A 61 -11.07 20.42 -6.60
N VAL A 62 -10.21 21.45 -6.66
CA VAL A 62 -10.63 22.83 -6.91
C VAL A 62 -11.13 23.00 -8.35
N ILE A 63 -10.40 22.46 -9.34
CA ILE A 63 -10.84 22.46 -10.74
C ILE A 63 -12.19 21.75 -10.86
N GLY A 64 -12.34 20.60 -10.22
CA GLY A 64 -13.59 19.83 -10.21
C GLY A 64 -14.78 20.58 -9.61
N THR A 65 -14.53 21.30 -8.51
CA THR A 65 -15.55 22.18 -7.94
C THR A 65 -15.96 23.31 -8.91
N LEU A 66 -15.01 23.87 -9.66
CA LEU A 66 -15.29 24.94 -10.63
C LEU A 66 -16.03 24.41 -11.87
N THR A 67 -15.66 23.24 -12.39
CA THR A 67 -16.35 22.56 -13.50
C THR A 67 -17.77 22.17 -13.11
N PHE A 68 -17.97 21.63 -11.90
CA PHE A 68 -19.29 21.35 -11.31
C PHE A 68 -20.18 22.60 -11.27
N LEU A 69 -19.68 23.72 -10.73
CA LEU A 69 -20.43 24.97 -10.67
C LEU A 69 -20.74 25.52 -12.07
N ALA A 70 -19.81 25.41 -13.01
CA ALA A 70 -20.02 25.82 -14.39
C ALA A 70 -21.11 24.97 -15.06
N GLN A 71 -21.09 23.65 -14.89
CA GLN A 71 -22.11 22.75 -15.40
C GLN A 71 -23.49 23.08 -14.83
N ILE A 72 -23.62 23.26 -13.50
CA ILE A 72 -24.87 23.67 -12.87
C ILE A 72 -25.33 25.02 -13.44
N GLY A 73 -24.43 25.98 -13.57
CA GLY A 73 -24.74 27.29 -14.14
C GLY A 73 -25.32 27.19 -15.54
N ILE A 74 -24.70 26.38 -16.41
CA ILE A 74 -25.17 26.12 -17.77
C ILE A 74 -26.54 25.44 -17.75
N LEU A 75 -26.71 24.37 -16.96
CA LEU A 75 -28.00 23.67 -16.81
C LEU A 75 -29.11 24.58 -16.28
N LEU A 76 -28.81 25.51 -15.37
CA LEU A 76 -29.77 26.48 -14.85
C LEU A 76 -30.12 27.54 -15.90
N ILE A 77 -29.14 28.13 -16.57
CA ILE A 77 -29.36 29.11 -17.65
C ILE A 77 -30.24 28.49 -18.74
N GLU A 78 -29.95 27.24 -19.09
CA GLU A 78 -30.72 26.43 -20.02
C GLU A 78 -32.17 26.21 -19.57
N TYR A 79 -32.35 25.83 -18.30
CA TYR A 79 -33.67 25.62 -17.70
C TYR A 79 -34.53 26.90 -17.78
N PHE A 80 -33.95 28.06 -17.46
CA PHE A 80 -34.64 29.34 -17.50
C PHE A 80 -34.90 29.83 -18.94
N LYS A 81 -33.96 29.67 -19.87
CA LYS A 81 -34.14 30.08 -21.28
C LYS A 81 -35.28 29.33 -21.96
N LYS A 82 -35.47 28.03 -21.70
CA LYS A 82 -36.61 27.24 -22.23
C LYS A 82 -37.97 27.71 -21.72
N GLY A 83 -38.02 28.42 -20.59
CA GLY A 83 -39.24 29.07 -20.11
C GLY A 83 -39.61 30.32 -20.90
N TRP A 84 -38.64 30.96 -21.56
CA TRP A 84 -38.78 32.30 -22.12
C TRP A 84 -38.81 32.35 -23.66
N LEU A 85 -38.09 31.46 -24.37
CA LEU A 85 -38.04 31.42 -25.84
C LEU A 85 -38.83 30.23 -26.41
N THR A 86 -39.99 30.52 -27.01
CA THR A 86 -40.93 29.55 -27.61
C THR A 86 -40.55 29.05 -29.03
N LYS A 87 -39.30 29.19 -29.48
CA LYS A 87 -38.90 28.76 -30.84
C LYS A 87 -38.08 27.47 -30.83
N ALA A 88 -38.57 26.46 -31.54
CA ALA A 88 -38.12 25.07 -31.51
C ALA A 88 -36.76 24.80 -32.18
N ASP A 89 -36.20 25.76 -32.92
CA ASP A 89 -34.96 25.56 -33.68
C ASP A 89 -33.68 25.60 -32.80
N SER A 90 -33.77 25.97 -31.51
CA SER A 90 -32.59 26.10 -30.63
C SER A 90 -32.17 24.79 -29.91
N ILE A 91 -32.79 23.65 -30.20
CA ILE A 91 -32.50 22.39 -29.49
C ILE A 91 -31.20 21.73 -29.99
N GLN A 92 -30.76 22.02 -31.21
CA GLN A 92 -29.57 21.38 -31.79
C GLN A 92 -28.27 22.04 -31.32
N GLU A 93 -28.25 23.36 -31.19
CA GLU A 93 -27.16 24.14 -30.61
C GLU A 93 -26.97 23.81 -29.11
N PHE A 94 -28.08 23.49 -28.42
CA PHE A 94 -28.11 23.10 -27.01
C PHE A 94 -27.35 21.80 -26.69
N VAL A 95 -27.43 20.78 -27.55
CA VAL A 95 -26.74 19.50 -27.30
C VAL A 95 -25.23 19.65 -27.44
N TYR A 96 -24.79 20.58 -28.29
CA TYR A 96 -23.37 20.82 -28.54
C TYR A 96 -22.65 21.44 -27.34
N GLU A 97 -23.26 22.43 -26.68
CA GLU A 97 -22.67 23.09 -25.51
C GLU A 97 -22.55 22.12 -24.33
N SER A 98 -23.59 21.33 -24.04
CA SER A 98 -23.57 20.35 -22.95
C SER A 98 -22.58 19.21 -23.20
N ASP A 99 -22.48 18.71 -24.44
CA ASP A 99 -21.53 17.65 -24.81
C ASP A 99 -20.07 18.14 -24.73
N LEU A 100 -19.80 19.40 -25.12
CA LEU A 100 -18.48 20.01 -25.03
C LEU A 100 -18.05 20.22 -23.57
N VAL A 101 -18.94 20.75 -22.73
CA VAL A 101 -18.65 20.94 -21.29
C VAL A 101 -18.38 19.62 -20.62
N SER A 102 -19.19 18.58 -20.92
CA SER A 102 -18.96 17.22 -20.40
C SER A 102 -17.60 16.68 -20.83
N LEU A 103 -17.19 16.90 -22.09
CA LEU A 103 -15.87 16.48 -22.58
C LEU A 103 -14.74 17.22 -21.85
N ILE A 104 -14.90 18.52 -21.60
CA ILE A 104 -13.93 19.33 -20.87
C ILE A 104 -13.78 18.83 -19.42
N THR A 105 -14.89 18.54 -18.73
CA THR A 105 -14.91 17.93 -17.40
C THR A 105 -14.14 16.62 -17.40
N ILE A 106 -14.45 15.68 -18.28
CA ILE A 106 -13.75 14.39 -18.37
C ILE A 106 -12.23 14.55 -18.50
N ILE A 107 -11.78 15.50 -19.33
CA ILE A 107 -10.35 15.70 -19.61
C ILE A 107 -9.63 16.44 -18.47
N LEU A 108 -10.27 17.44 -17.85
CA LEU A 108 -9.62 18.30 -16.86
C LEU A 108 -9.78 17.81 -15.42
N GLU A 109 -10.80 17.00 -15.13
CA GLU A 109 -11.19 16.56 -13.80
C GLU A 109 -11.08 15.04 -13.67
N ASP A 110 -11.98 14.27 -14.29
CA ASP A 110 -12.10 12.83 -14.08
C ASP A 110 -10.80 12.09 -14.41
N LEU A 111 -10.23 12.36 -15.59
CA LEU A 111 -9.07 11.63 -16.09
C LEU A 111 -7.82 11.87 -15.22
N PRO A 112 -7.41 13.11 -14.90
CA PRO A 112 -6.30 13.35 -13.98
C PRO A 112 -6.52 12.77 -12.58
N GLN A 113 -7.72 12.87 -12.01
CA GLN A 113 -8.00 12.34 -10.67
C GLN A 113 -7.95 10.80 -10.63
N VAL A 114 -8.49 10.13 -11.64
CA VAL A 114 -8.40 8.67 -11.78
C VAL A 114 -6.95 8.23 -11.96
N ILE A 115 -6.14 8.96 -12.74
CA ILE A 115 -4.71 8.68 -12.92
C ILE A 115 -3.95 8.85 -11.60
N ILE A 116 -4.24 9.90 -10.84
CA ILE A 116 -3.61 10.14 -9.52
C ILE A 116 -3.99 9.02 -8.54
N THR A 117 -5.26 8.64 -8.51
CA THR A 117 -5.76 7.57 -7.64
C THR A 117 -5.16 6.22 -8.03
N LEU A 118 -5.04 5.95 -9.34
CA LEU A 118 -4.38 4.76 -9.85
C LEU A 118 -2.90 4.75 -9.45
N THR A 119 -2.19 5.87 -9.62
CA THR A 119 -0.79 6.02 -9.20
C THR A 119 -0.63 5.76 -7.69
N LEU A 120 -1.54 6.30 -6.87
CA LEU A 120 -1.57 6.04 -5.43
C LEU A 120 -1.69 4.54 -5.15
N VAL A 121 -2.67 3.87 -5.75
CA VAL A 121 -2.92 2.43 -5.55
C VAL A 121 -1.76 1.57 -6.07
N THR A 122 -1.08 1.97 -7.15
CA THR A 122 0.03 1.19 -7.73
C THR A 122 1.36 1.43 -7.02
N CYS A 123 1.62 2.64 -6.53
CA CYS A 123 2.88 3.01 -5.90
C CYS A 123 2.90 2.71 -4.40
N ARG A 124 1.73 2.76 -3.76
CA ARG A 124 1.59 2.38 -2.35
C ARG A 124 0.86 1.06 -2.30
N GLU A 125 1.52 0.03 -1.76
CA GLU A 125 0.85 -1.18 -1.27
C GLU A 125 0.00 -0.86 -0.02
N GLU A 126 -0.70 0.26 0.01
CA GLU A 126 -1.37 0.77 1.18
C GLU A 126 -2.60 -0.03 1.55
N GLY A 127 -2.93 0.05 2.83
CA GLY A 127 -4.28 -0.25 3.29
C GLY A 127 -5.28 0.60 2.52
N ILE A 128 -6.12 -0.05 1.72
CA ILE A 128 -7.10 0.65 0.88
C ILE A 128 -8.06 1.41 1.79
N SER A 129 -8.13 2.73 1.63
CA SER A 129 -9.16 3.53 2.31
C SER A 129 -10.53 3.20 1.69
N TYR A 130 -11.56 3.13 2.53
CA TYR A 130 -12.96 3.07 2.08
C TYR A 130 -13.30 4.11 1.02
N VAL A 131 -12.67 5.28 1.13
CA VAL A 131 -12.86 6.40 0.23
C VAL A 131 -12.34 6.07 -1.16
N GLN A 132 -11.22 5.34 -1.28
CA GLN A 132 -10.69 4.90 -2.59
C GLN A 132 -11.62 3.89 -3.26
N ILE A 133 -12.21 2.96 -2.50
CA ILE A 133 -13.20 2.00 -3.04
C ILE A 133 -14.47 2.72 -3.46
N ALA A 134 -14.97 3.64 -2.64
CA ALA A 134 -16.12 4.46 -2.98
C ALA A 134 -15.83 5.27 -4.26
N LYS A 135 -14.64 5.86 -4.38
CA LYS A 135 -14.21 6.62 -5.56
C LYS A 135 -14.01 5.75 -6.80
N ALA A 136 -13.76 4.44 -6.66
CA ALA A 136 -13.77 3.53 -7.81
C ALA A 136 -15.20 3.14 -8.23
N ILE A 137 -16.09 2.89 -7.28
CA ILE A 137 -17.45 2.35 -7.55
C ILE A 137 -18.41 3.44 -8.03
N LEU A 138 -18.41 4.62 -7.40
CA LEU A 138 -19.39 5.66 -7.69
C LEU A 138 -19.30 6.17 -9.15
N PRO A 139 -18.10 6.46 -9.70
CA PRO A 139 -17.97 6.83 -11.11
C PRO A 139 -18.40 5.70 -12.05
N ILE A 140 -18.17 4.42 -11.71
CA ILE A 140 -18.66 3.30 -12.52
C ILE A 140 -20.19 3.32 -12.62
N ILE A 141 -20.89 3.49 -11.49
CA ILE A 141 -22.36 3.53 -11.45
C ILE A 141 -22.87 4.72 -12.26
N GLU A 142 -22.25 5.89 -12.10
CA GLU A 142 -22.59 7.09 -12.84
C GLU A 142 -22.38 6.93 -14.34
N LEU A 143 -21.22 6.41 -14.76
CA LEU A 143 -20.89 6.16 -16.17
C LEU A 143 -21.88 5.17 -16.78
N LEU A 144 -22.24 4.10 -16.06
CA LEU A 144 -23.28 3.17 -16.51
C LEU A 144 -24.63 3.85 -16.66
N ALA A 145 -25.03 4.70 -15.71
CA ALA A 145 -26.26 5.47 -15.81
C ALA A 145 -26.27 6.42 -17.03
N ARG A 146 -25.15 7.11 -17.30
CA ARG A 146 -24.96 7.99 -18.47
C ARG A 146 -25.02 7.23 -19.79
N ILE A 147 -24.36 6.07 -19.86
CA ILE A 147 -24.36 5.20 -21.05
C ILE A 147 -25.78 4.67 -21.30
N LEU A 148 -26.45 4.12 -20.28
CA LEU A 148 -27.81 3.59 -20.39
C LEU A 148 -28.81 4.69 -20.79
N CYS A 149 -28.68 5.90 -20.23
CA CYS A 149 -29.51 7.04 -20.61
C CYS A 149 -29.25 7.47 -22.07
N SER A 150 -28.00 7.49 -22.50
CA SER A 150 -27.62 7.80 -23.87
C SER A 150 -28.16 6.75 -24.85
N MET A 151 -28.04 5.46 -24.52
CA MET A 151 -28.61 4.36 -25.30
C MET A 151 -30.14 4.45 -25.37
N TYR A 152 -30.82 4.68 -24.24
CA TYR A 152 -32.28 4.84 -24.21
C TYR A 152 -32.75 6.00 -25.12
N LYS A 153 -32.02 7.12 -25.12
CA LYS A 153 -32.30 8.26 -25.98
C LYS A 153 -32.10 7.92 -27.46
N LEU A 154 -31.03 7.19 -27.79
CA LEU A 154 -30.75 6.71 -29.14
C LEU A 154 -31.83 5.74 -29.65
N CYS A 155 -32.26 4.78 -28.82
CA CYS A 155 -33.32 3.83 -29.18
C CYS A 155 -34.69 4.50 -29.38
N ARG A 156 -35.00 5.53 -28.58
CA ARG A 156 -36.29 6.22 -28.69
C ARG A 156 -36.40 7.10 -29.94
N GLU A 157 -35.29 7.57 -30.49
CA GLU A 157 -35.26 8.38 -31.74
C GLU A 157 -35.13 7.49 -33.00
N GLU A 158 -35.71 6.30 -32.96
CA GLU A 158 -35.61 5.12 -33.84
C GLU A 158 -35.65 5.35 -35.38
N GLY A 159 -35.94 6.57 -35.85
CA GLY A 159 -35.93 6.92 -37.27
C GLY A 159 -34.81 7.84 -37.74
N SER A 160 -34.05 8.52 -36.87
CA SER A 160 -33.16 9.63 -37.30
C SER A 160 -31.66 9.40 -37.13
N PHE A 161 -31.24 8.37 -36.38
CA PHE A 161 -29.81 8.18 -36.08
C PHE A 161 -29.00 7.71 -37.30
N CYS A 162 -29.50 6.70 -38.03
CA CYS A 162 -28.87 6.23 -39.27
C CYS A 162 -28.84 7.31 -40.36
N ASP A 163 -29.87 8.15 -40.44
CA ASP A 163 -29.93 9.26 -41.40
C ASP A 163 -28.93 10.38 -41.02
N ARG A 164 -28.69 10.64 -39.73
CA ARG A 164 -27.67 11.60 -39.26
C ARG A 164 -26.25 11.13 -39.51
N LEU A 165 -25.97 9.83 -39.47
CA LEU A 165 -24.65 9.27 -39.85
C LEU A 165 -24.36 9.43 -41.34
N ARG A 166 -25.40 9.59 -42.18
CA ARG A 166 -25.28 9.70 -43.64
C ARG A 166 -25.23 11.13 -44.18
N GLY A 167 -25.62 12.13 -43.37
CA GLY A 167 -25.63 13.53 -43.78
C GLY A 167 -24.22 14.12 -43.93
N THR A 168 -23.83 14.45 -45.16
CA THR A 168 -22.47 14.89 -45.54
C THR A 168 -22.13 16.35 -45.24
N ASN A 169 -23.01 17.12 -44.59
CA ASN A 169 -22.72 18.53 -44.27
C ASN A 169 -21.54 18.66 -43.31
N SER A 170 -20.58 19.53 -43.65
CA SER A 170 -19.33 19.74 -42.91
C SER A 170 -19.56 20.21 -41.47
N GLU A 171 -20.60 20.99 -41.22
CA GLU A 171 -20.94 21.51 -39.89
C GLU A 171 -21.40 20.39 -38.92
N ASN A 172 -22.10 19.39 -39.45
CA ASN A 172 -22.49 18.20 -38.67
C ASN A 172 -21.29 17.31 -38.31
N ARG A 173 -20.16 17.42 -39.03
CA ARG A 173 -18.97 16.61 -38.71
C ARG A 173 -18.39 16.98 -37.36
N LEU A 174 -18.25 18.27 -37.05
CA LEU A 174 -17.66 18.72 -35.77
C LEU A 174 -18.50 18.24 -34.57
N ILE A 175 -19.82 18.41 -34.64
CA ILE A 175 -20.75 17.98 -33.58
C ILE A 175 -20.65 16.47 -33.37
N ASN A 176 -20.66 15.70 -34.45
CA ASN A 176 -20.51 14.26 -34.39
C ASN A 176 -19.14 13.87 -33.81
N THR A 177 -18.06 14.55 -34.21
CA THR A 177 -16.71 14.29 -33.68
C THR A 177 -16.64 14.54 -32.18
N ILE A 178 -17.20 15.64 -31.67
CA ILE A 178 -17.23 15.91 -30.22
C ILE A 178 -18.05 14.86 -29.48
N GLY A 179 -19.21 14.46 -30.01
CA GLY A 179 -20.02 13.39 -29.43
C GLY A 179 -19.25 12.06 -29.33
N TRP A 180 -18.50 11.70 -30.38
CA TRP A 180 -17.64 10.51 -30.38
C TRP A 180 -16.45 10.62 -29.42
N MET A 181 -15.79 11.78 -29.35
CA MET A 181 -14.70 12.02 -28.39
C MET A 181 -15.19 11.92 -26.96
N ARG A 182 -16.37 12.46 -26.65
CA ARG A 182 -17.00 12.31 -25.32
C ARG A 182 -17.24 10.84 -24.99
N LEU A 183 -17.87 10.10 -25.91
CA LEU A 183 -18.13 8.68 -25.69
C LEU A 183 -16.84 7.89 -25.46
N LEU A 184 -15.80 8.16 -26.26
CA LEU A 184 -14.48 7.56 -26.09
C LEU A 184 -13.88 7.90 -24.72
N GLY A 185 -13.94 9.17 -24.31
CA GLY A 185 -13.48 9.62 -22.99
C GLY A 185 -14.18 8.89 -21.84
N LEU A 186 -15.52 8.77 -21.91
CA LEU A 186 -16.30 8.02 -20.91
C LEU A 186 -15.89 6.54 -20.84
N VAL A 187 -15.64 5.90 -21.98
CA VAL A 187 -15.19 4.50 -22.03
C VAL A 187 -13.79 4.35 -21.43
N VAL A 188 -12.86 5.27 -21.73
CA VAL A 188 -11.52 5.26 -21.13
C VAL A 188 -11.59 5.41 -19.62
N VAL A 189 -12.33 6.40 -19.12
CA VAL A 189 -12.52 6.61 -17.67
C VAL A 189 -13.18 5.40 -17.02
N PHE A 190 -14.16 4.78 -17.68
CA PHE A 190 -14.79 3.55 -17.19
C PHE A 190 -13.77 2.41 -17.04
N ILE A 191 -12.95 2.16 -18.07
CA ILE A 191 -11.92 1.11 -18.04
C ILE A 191 -10.92 1.38 -16.91
N LEU A 192 -10.46 2.62 -16.76
CA LEU A 192 -9.51 2.98 -15.70
C LEU A 192 -10.10 2.79 -14.30
N ASN A 193 -11.38 3.14 -14.08
CA ASN A 193 -12.05 2.87 -12.81
C ASN A 193 -12.24 1.38 -12.54
N VAL A 194 -12.53 0.57 -13.57
CA VAL A 194 -12.59 -0.90 -13.44
C VAL A 194 -11.22 -1.46 -13.07
N VAL A 195 -10.14 -0.99 -13.70
CA VAL A 195 -8.77 -1.38 -13.36
C VAL A 195 -8.44 -0.98 -11.91
N MET A 196 -8.77 0.24 -11.50
CA MET A 196 -8.62 0.70 -10.12
C MET A 196 -9.40 -0.20 -9.14
N LEU A 197 -10.65 -0.55 -9.47
CA LEU A 197 -11.47 -1.45 -8.66
C LEU A 197 -10.85 -2.84 -8.56
N ILE A 198 -10.31 -3.38 -9.66
CA ILE A 198 -9.62 -4.68 -9.64
C ILE A 198 -8.36 -4.59 -8.79
N LEU A 199 -7.53 -3.57 -8.96
CA LEU A 199 -6.30 -3.39 -8.17
C LEU A 199 -6.57 -3.18 -6.68
N THR A 200 -7.69 -2.53 -6.33
CA THR A 200 -8.10 -2.37 -4.93
C THR A 200 -8.78 -3.63 -4.38
N THR A 201 -9.50 -4.41 -5.19
CA THR A 201 -10.18 -5.61 -4.67
C THR A 201 -9.34 -6.88 -4.73
N THR A 202 -8.22 -6.87 -5.47
CA THR A 202 -7.33 -8.01 -5.59
C THR A 202 -6.09 -7.81 -4.74
N GLU A 203 -5.74 -8.83 -3.96
CA GLU A 203 -4.46 -8.86 -3.28
C GLU A 203 -3.50 -9.69 -4.12
N LYS A 204 -2.32 -9.14 -4.42
CA LYS A 204 -1.21 -9.95 -4.91
C LYS A 204 -0.79 -10.85 -3.76
N ASP A 205 -1.09 -12.14 -3.89
CA ASP A 205 -0.55 -13.18 -3.02
C ASP A 205 0.92 -13.35 -3.39
N VAL A 206 1.75 -12.46 -2.84
CA VAL A 206 3.19 -12.64 -2.89
C VAL A 206 3.47 -13.71 -1.85
N ASP A 207 3.66 -14.95 -2.31
CA ASP A 207 4.19 -16.00 -1.45
C ASP A 207 5.40 -15.41 -0.71
N ILE A 208 5.52 -15.64 0.59
CA ILE A 208 6.53 -15.04 1.48
C ILE A 208 7.98 -15.22 0.93
N TYR A 209 8.15 -16.13 -0.01
CA TYR A 209 9.38 -16.46 -0.72
C TYR A 209 9.69 -15.58 -1.94
N GLY A 210 8.89 -14.55 -2.25
CA GLY A 210 9.07 -13.69 -3.42
C GLY A 210 8.75 -14.37 -4.76
N ASN A 211 8.38 -15.66 -4.73
CA ASN A 211 7.94 -16.38 -5.92
C ASN A 211 6.52 -15.94 -6.26
N SER A 212 6.40 -15.01 -7.20
CA SER A 212 5.13 -14.54 -7.73
C SER A 212 4.44 -15.66 -8.52
N LYS A 213 3.75 -16.58 -7.84
CA LYS A 213 2.64 -17.29 -8.47
C LYS A 213 1.53 -16.26 -8.62
N SER A 214 1.35 -15.77 -9.85
CA SER A 214 0.43 -14.69 -10.25
C SER A 214 -1.05 -15.08 -10.15
N VAL A 215 -1.44 -15.80 -9.09
CA VAL A 215 -2.83 -16.10 -8.79
C VAL A 215 -3.37 -14.90 -8.01
N LEU A 216 -4.09 -14.02 -8.73
CA LEU A 216 -4.88 -12.95 -8.12
C LEU A 216 -5.94 -13.60 -7.23
N LYS A 217 -5.72 -13.57 -5.92
CA LYS A 217 -6.76 -13.96 -4.95
C LYS A 217 -7.61 -12.74 -4.68
N GLY A 218 -8.92 -12.85 -4.97
CA GLY A 218 -9.88 -11.83 -4.59
C GLY A 218 -9.86 -11.65 -3.08
N ARG A 219 -9.69 -10.41 -2.61
CA ARG A 219 -9.75 -10.11 -1.18
C ARG A 219 -11.19 -10.32 -0.72
N GLN A 220 -11.39 -11.03 0.38
CA GLN A 220 -12.73 -11.15 0.94
C GLN A 220 -13.18 -9.77 1.41
N PHE A 221 -14.31 -9.28 0.91
CA PHE A 221 -14.88 -7.97 1.27
C PHE A 221 -14.99 -7.74 2.77
N LYS A 222 -15.09 -8.81 3.58
CA LYS A 222 -15.14 -8.74 5.04
C LYS A 222 -13.93 -8.00 5.63
N TYR A 223 -12.71 -8.33 5.20
CA TYR A 223 -11.48 -7.69 5.72
C TYR A 223 -11.38 -6.21 5.36
N ILE A 224 -12.07 -5.79 4.29
CA ILE A 224 -12.11 -4.38 3.90
C ILE A 224 -12.90 -3.59 4.93
N PHE A 225 -14.00 -4.12 5.47
CA PHE A 225 -14.89 -3.44 6.43
C PHE A 225 -14.51 -3.60 7.89
N ASP A 226 -13.80 -4.68 8.24
CA ASP A 226 -13.42 -4.93 9.63
C ASP A 226 -12.13 -4.18 10.03
N GLU A 227 -11.55 -3.37 9.13
CA GLU A 227 -10.28 -2.64 9.31
C GLU A 227 -9.09 -3.54 9.73
N GLU A 228 -9.23 -4.85 9.55
CA GLU A 228 -8.19 -5.84 9.80
C GLU A 228 -7.17 -5.78 8.65
N TYR A 229 -6.22 -4.86 8.78
CA TYR A 229 -5.02 -4.88 7.95
C TYR A 229 -4.24 -6.16 8.23
N ASN A 230 -3.64 -6.72 7.18
CA ASN A 230 -2.73 -7.86 7.32
C ASN A 230 -1.39 -7.35 7.88
N ASP A 231 -1.39 -6.95 9.15
CA ASP A 231 -0.22 -6.38 9.84
C ASP A 231 0.96 -7.34 9.76
N ALA A 232 0.70 -8.65 9.78
CA ALA A 232 1.72 -9.67 9.58
C ALA A 232 2.47 -9.50 8.26
N ARG A 233 1.80 -9.23 7.12
CA ARG A 233 2.47 -9.01 5.83
C ARG A 233 3.50 -7.87 5.88
N TYR A 234 3.20 -6.81 6.64
CA TYR A 234 4.02 -5.61 6.68
C TYR A 234 5.04 -5.61 7.81
N LEU A 235 4.66 -6.08 9.00
CA LEU A 235 5.43 -6.00 10.24
C LEU A 235 6.19 -7.28 10.54
N GLN A 236 5.78 -8.43 10.00
CA GLN A 236 6.48 -9.69 10.23
C GLN A 236 7.87 -9.66 9.62
N ASN A 237 8.85 -10.15 10.38
CA ASN A 237 10.27 -10.12 10.05
C ASN A 237 10.87 -8.71 9.92
N VAL A 238 10.14 -7.64 10.24
CA VAL A 238 10.72 -6.30 10.33
C VAL A 238 11.30 -6.12 11.73
N GLY A 239 12.62 -6.05 11.78
CA GLY A 239 13.37 -5.79 13.00
C GLY A 239 13.68 -4.30 13.14
N ILE A 240 13.71 -3.86 14.40
CA ILE A 240 14.35 -2.62 14.81
C ILE A 240 15.83 -2.94 15.04
N TYR A 241 16.68 -2.28 14.28
CA TYR A 241 18.13 -2.42 14.33
C TYR A 241 18.74 -1.13 14.85
N MET A 242 19.86 -1.26 15.51
CA MET A 242 20.63 -0.14 16.01
C MET A 242 22.04 -0.21 15.46
N HIS A 243 22.53 0.95 15.04
CA HIS A 243 23.93 1.19 14.69
C HIS A 243 24.52 2.16 15.71
N HIS A 244 25.76 1.90 16.09
CA HIS A 244 26.56 2.81 16.90
C HIS A 244 28.01 2.66 16.45
N GLN A 245 28.76 3.75 16.37
CA GLN A 245 30.13 3.73 15.84
C GLN A 245 31.06 2.76 16.59
N ALA A 246 30.82 2.53 17.88
CA ALA A 246 31.59 1.57 18.66
C ALA A 246 31.46 0.11 18.16
N PHE A 247 30.43 -0.21 17.36
CA PHE A 247 30.30 -1.52 16.73
C PHE A 247 31.16 -1.64 15.48
N ASP A 248 31.49 -0.53 14.81
CA ASP A 248 32.21 -0.54 13.54
C ASP A 248 33.65 -1.02 13.73
N PHE A 249 34.15 -1.84 12.80
CA PHE A 249 35.53 -2.32 12.83
C PHE A 249 36.46 -1.21 12.32
N GLU A 250 37.63 -1.02 12.94
CA GLU A 250 38.50 0.14 12.71
C GLU A 250 38.98 0.31 11.26
N ASN A 251 38.76 -0.69 10.40
CA ASN A 251 39.11 -0.64 8.97
C ASN A 251 38.00 -1.15 8.02
N SER A 252 36.77 -1.39 8.50
CA SER A 252 35.69 -1.86 7.63
C SER A 252 34.91 -0.70 7.02
N SER A 253 34.65 -0.76 5.71
CA SER A 253 33.60 0.06 5.08
C SER A 253 32.19 -0.36 5.53
N TYR A 254 32.07 -1.56 6.11
CA TYR A 254 30.81 -2.12 6.58
C TYR A 254 30.40 -1.54 7.94
N LYS A 255 29.13 -1.13 8.03
CA LYS A 255 28.48 -0.73 9.28
C LYS A 255 27.91 -1.95 9.97
N SER A 256 28.13 -2.08 11.28
CA SER A 256 27.62 -3.20 12.05
C SER A 256 26.29 -2.84 12.72
N PHE A 257 25.27 -3.65 12.48
CA PHE A 257 23.92 -3.45 13.02
C PHE A 257 23.57 -4.53 14.03
N VAL A 258 22.91 -4.11 15.11
CA VAL A 258 22.44 -4.98 16.17
C VAL A 258 20.92 -5.00 16.16
N LYS A 259 20.31 -6.17 15.97
CA LYS A 259 18.86 -6.33 16.03
C LYS A 259 18.40 -6.27 17.48
N LEU A 260 17.50 -5.35 17.81
CA LEU A 260 16.97 -5.17 19.16
C LEU A 260 15.67 -5.96 19.36
N ILE A 261 14.68 -5.74 18.50
CA ILE A 261 13.36 -6.36 18.60
C ILE A 261 12.69 -6.47 17.24
N GLU A 262 11.82 -7.46 17.06
CA GLU A 262 10.89 -7.45 15.92
C GLU A 262 9.71 -6.54 16.25
N ILE A 263 9.26 -5.77 15.27
CA ILE A 263 8.14 -4.83 15.46
C ILE A 263 6.89 -5.57 15.90
N TYR A 264 6.64 -6.76 15.35
CA TYR A 264 5.51 -7.61 15.75
C TYR A 264 5.57 -8.01 17.24
N ASP A 265 6.76 -8.28 17.78
CA ASP A 265 6.93 -8.55 19.21
C ASP A 265 6.71 -7.28 20.04
N LEU A 266 7.11 -6.12 19.50
CA LEU A 266 6.94 -4.82 20.16
C LEU A 266 5.45 -4.42 20.21
N GLU A 267 4.70 -4.62 19.14
CA GLU A 267 3.25 -4.40 19.08
C GLU A 267 2.53 -5.20 20.17
N ASN A 268 2.85 -6.49 20.33
CA ASN A 268 2.26 -7.33 21.38
C ASN A 268 2.66 -6.90 22.81
N ALA A 269 3.85 -6.31 22.96
CA ALA A 269 4.38 -5.87 24.25
C ALA A 269 3.94 -4.45 24.64
N ASN A 270 3.51 -3.62 23.68
CA ASN A 270 3.32 -2.16 23.72
C ASN A 270 4.59 -1.36 24.05
N VAL A 271 5.40 -1.82 25.00
CA VAL A 271 6.64 -1.16 25.43
C VAL A 271 7.74 -2.20 25.60
N ALA A 272 8.93 -1.90 25.07
CA ALA A 272 10.13 -2.70 25.28
C ALA A 272 11.30 -1.82 25.70
N GLU A 273 12.05 -2.25 26.71
CA GLU A 273 13.24 -1.58 27.18
C GLU A 273 14.48 -2.45 26.92
N PHE A 274 15.52 -1.83 26.36
CA PHE A 274 16.80 -2.47 26.09
C PHE A 274 17.90 -1.73 26.83
N ARG A 275 18.85 -2.47 27.40
CA ARG A 275 20.09 -1.90 27.92
C ARG A 275 21.25 -2.53 27.19
N LEU A 276 22.04 -1.70 26.52
CA LEU A 276 23.31 -2.08 25.95
C LEU A 276 24.40 -1.69 26.94
N LEU A 277 25.09 -2.68 27.48
CA LEU A 277 26.28 -2.48 28.29
C LEU A 277 27.49 -2.71 27.38
N MET A 278 28.41 -1.76 27.34
CA MET A 278 29.58 -1.81 26.45
C MET A 278 30.86 -1.61 27.23
N ASP A 279 31.87 -2.43 26.96
CA ASP A 279 33.19 -2.26 27.57
C ASP A 279 33.77 -0.90 27.21
N THR A 280 34.05 -0.07 28.22
CA THR A 280 34.59 1.27 28.04
C THR A 280 36.05 1.26 27.60
N GLU A 281 36.81 0.23 27.95
CA GLU A 281 38.25 0.18 27.69
C GLU A 281 38.55 -0.34 26.30
N THR A 282 38.02 -1.51 25.95
CA THR A 282 38.35 -2.17 24.68
C THR A 282 37.32 -1.94 23.59
N LYS A 283 36.07 -1.58 23.95
CA LYS A 283 34.91 -1.52 23.05
C LYS A 283 34.67 -2.80 22.23
N SER A 284 35.29 -3.93 22.60
CA SER A 284 35.15 -5.20 21.87
C SER A 284 34.07 -6.09 22.46
N LYS A 285 33.58 -5.78 23.67
CA LYS A 285 32.59 -6.58 24.39
C LYS A 285 31.34 -5.77 24.65
N PHE A 286 30.19 -6.35 24.39
CA PHE A 286 28.91 -5.74 24.74
C PHE A 286 27.85 -6.78 25.13
N ILE A 287 26.93 -6.36 25.98
CA ILE A 287 25.80 -7.13 26.48
C ILE A 287 24.53 -6.39 26.11
N ILE A 288 23.55 -7.11 25.57
CA ILE A 288 22.21 -6.58 25.33
C ILE A 288 21.27 -7.24 26.34
N GLU A 289 20.76 -6.45 27.26
CA GLU A 289 19.71 -6.87 28.18
C GLU A 289 18.35 -6.42 27.67
N LYS A 290 17.42 -7.35 27.53
CA LYS A 290 16.01 -7.05 27.25
C LYS A 290 15.21 -7.07 28.56
N SER A 291 14.50 -5.98 28.84
CA SER A 291 13.52 -5.89 29.92
C SER A 291 12.15 -5.56 29.35
N THR A 292 11.12 -6.19 29.90
CA THR A 292 9.72 -5.87 29.62
C THR A 292 9.14 -5.17 30.84
N CYS A 293 8.20 -4.24 30.66
CA CYS A 293 7.61 -3.53 31.81
C CYS A 293 6.94 -4.46 32.84
N ARG A 294 6.62 -5.71 32.47
CA ARG A 294 6.02 -6.71 33.37
C ARG A 294 7.06 -7.40 34.26
N ASP A 295 8.34 -7.34 33.91
CA ASP A 295 9.42 -8.03 34.60
C ASP A 295 10.56 -7.06 34.96
N PRO A 296 10.67 -6.62 36.23
CA PRO A 296 11.70 -5.68 36.66
C PRO A 296 13.12 -6.26 36.62
N PHE A 297 13.26 -7.57 36.41
CA PHE A 297 14.54 -8.24 36.26
C PHE A 297 14.79 -8.56 34.78
N PRO A 298 15.91 -8.13 34.19
CA PRO A 298 16.25 -8.46 32.81
C PRO A 298 16.32 -9.97 32.65
N LYS A 299 15.47 -10.53 31.78
CA LYS A 299 15.31 -11.99 31.64
C LYS A 299 16.21 -12.59 30.57
N LEU A 300 16.66 -11.79 29.60
CA LEU A 300 17.49 -12.26 28.50
C LEU A 300 18.65 -11.29 28.29
N SER A 301 19.86 -11.80 28.49
CA SER A 301 21.10 -11.12 28.18
C SER A 301 21.81 -11.88 27.06
N GLU A 302 22.01 -11.23 25.92
CA GLU A 302 22.87 -11.76 24.86
C GLU A 302 24.23 -11.07 24.94
N CYS A 303 25.30 -11.85 24.98
CA CYS A 303 26.67 -11.35 25.05
C CYS A 303 27.38 -11.49 23.72
N PHE A 304 28.09 -10.43 23.33
CA PHE A 304 28.78 -10.35 22.07
C PHE A 304 30.24 -9.97 22.31
N GLU A 305 31.14 -10.74 21.70
CA GLU A 305 32.57 -10.46 21.68
C GLU A 305 33.02 -10.26 20.23
N LYS A 306 33.63 -9.12 19.98
CA LYS A 306 34.23 -8.73 18.71
C LYS A 306 35.62 -9.37 18.61
N LEU A 307 35.78 -10.24 17.61
CA LEU A 307 37.01 -10.99 17.33
C LEU A 307 37.40 -10.72 15.88
N ASP A 308 38.47 -9.95 15.69
CA ASP A 308 38.96 -9.50 14.38
C ASP A 308 37.85 -8.83 13.56
N ASP A 309 37.30 -9.51 12.55
CA ASP A 309 36.23 -9.03 11.66
C ASP A 309 34.86 -9.71 11.93
N ASN A 310 34.73 -10.48 13.01
CA ASN A 310 33.53 -11.23 13.34
C ASN A 310 32.96 -10.86 14.71
N ILE A 311 31.64 -10.96 14.85
CA ILE A 311 30.95 -10.84 16.14
C ILE A 311 30.56 -12.26 16.59
N LYS A 312 31.08 -12.70 17.72
CA LYS A 312 30.77 -14.00 18.31
C LYS A 312 29.75 -13.84 19.44
N ILE A 313 28.68 -14.63 19.38
CA ILE A 313 27.70 -14.73 20.47
C ILE A 313 28.27 -15.65 21.56
N ILE A 314 28.32 -15.15 22.80
CA ILE A 314 28.81 -15.86 23.97
C ILE A 314 27.61 -16.30 24.83
N SER A 315 27.58 -17.58 25.21
CA SER A 315 26.45 -18.19 25.92
C SER A 315 26.34 -17.80 27.40
N SER A 316 27.38 -17.22 28.01
CA SER A 316 27.42 -16.83 29.42
C SER A 316 27.94 -15.42 29.59
N CYS A 317 27.11 -14.57 30.21
CA CYS A 317 27.40 -13.15 30.45
C CYS A 317 28.02 -12.84 31.82
N ASN A 318 28.25 -13.86 32.65
CA ASN A 318 28.74 -13.66 34.01
C ASN A 318 30.16 -13.09 34.02
N ASN A 319 30.36 -11.94 34.67
CA ASN A 319 31.63 -11.21 34.73
C ASN A 319 32.20 -10.87 33.35
N PHE A 320 31.36 -10.74 32.32
CA PHE A 320 31.80 -10.47 30.96
C PHE A 320 32.35 -9.05 30.80
N LEU A 321 31.83 -8.09 31.58
CA LEU A 321 32.26 -6.69 31.62
C LEU A 321 32.74 -6.32 33.03
N THR A 322 33.86 -5.59 33.10
CA THR A 322 34.42 -5.04 34.35
C THR A 322 34.15 -3.54 34.49
N ASN A 323 34.41 -2.77 33.42
CA ASN A 323 34.12 -1.35 33.30
C ASN A 323 33.24 -1.14 32.07
N PHE A 324 32.05 -0.57 32.25
CA PHE A 324 31.09 -0.47 31.15
C PHE A 324 30.32 0.86 31.14
N SER A 325 29.95 1.29 29.95
CA SER A 325 28.95 2.34 29.72
C SER A 325 27.62 1.68 29.41
N THR A 326 26.51 2.34 29.78
CA THR A 326 25.16 1.81 29.55
C THR A 326 24.39 2.73 28.62
N PHE A 327 23.81 2.17 27.57
CA PHE A 327 22.80 2.82 26.74
C PHE A 327 21.46 2.15 26.98
N ALA A 328 20.49 2.90 27.51
CA ALA A 328 19.14 2.41 27.71
C ALA A 328 18.23 2.95 26.60
N PHE A 329 17.51 2.07 25.94
CA PHE A 329 16.50 2.38 24.94
C PHE A 329 15.13 2.00 25.46
N ARG A 330 14.15 2.83 25.19
CA ARG A 330 12.75 2.51 25.42
C ARG A 330 11.99 2.73 24.13
N PHE A 331 11.43 1.65 23.60
CA PHE A 331 10.55 1.66 22.44
C PHE A 331 9.11 1.54 22.92
N GLU A 332 8.23 2.35 22.36
CA GLU A 332 6.80 2.36 22.62
C GLU A 332 6.08 2.26 21.28
N PHE A 333 5.31 1.19 21.12
CA PHE A 333 4.43 1.04 19.97
C PHE A 333 3.22 1.96 20.16
N LYS A 334 3.05 2.90 19.24
CA LYS A 334 1.87 3.74 19.16
C LYS A 334 0.83 3.00 18.34
N GLU A 335 -0.28 2.68 18.99
CA GLU A 335 -1.40 2.00 18.36
C GLU A 335 -1.92 2.75 17.13
N ARG A 336 -2.58 1.99 16.25
CA ARG A 336 -3.19 2.48 15.01
C ARG A 336 -4.20 3.59 15.30
N ASN A 337 -4.22 4.58 14.41
CA ASN A 337 -5.20 5.66 14.48
C ASN A 337 -5.60 6.05 13.06
N ILE A 338 -6.65 5.43 12.53
CA ILE A 338 -7.15 5.65 11.17
C ILE A 338 -7.79 7.04 11.09
N PRO A 339 -7.50 7.86 10.06
CA PRO A 339 -6.65 7.57 8.89
C PRO A 339 -5.15 7.92 9.06
N SER A 340 -4.75 8.54 10.17
CA SER A 340 -3.41 9.12 10.35
C SER A 340 -2.26 8.11 10.44
N LEU A 341 -2.47 6.96 11.10
CA LEU A 341 -1.45 5.94 11.40
C LEU A 341 -2.02 4.56 11.11
N LEU A 342 -1.97 4.13 9.85
CA LEU A 342 -2.58 2.87 9.40
C LEU A 342 -1.99 1.63 10.10
N LEU A 343 -0.66 1.56 10.23
CA LEU A 343 0.06 0.44 10.86
C LEU A 343 0.68 0.80 12.21
N GLY A 344 0.24 1.92 12.80
CA GLY A 344 0.86 2.47 14.01
C GLY A 344 2.22 3.14 13.73
N ASP A 345 2.94 3.38 14.81
CA ASP A 345 4.27 4.00 14.79
C ASP A 345 5.11 3.47 15.97
N VAL A 346 6.42 3.67 15.94
CA VAL A 346 7.30 3.32 17.05
C VAL A 346 7.98 4.58 17.55
N ASN A 347 7.52 5.06 18.69
CA ASN A 347 8.22 6.08 19.44
C ASN A 347 9.40 5.43 20.14
N TYR A 348 10.55 6.11 20.14
CA TYR A 348 11.68 5.66 20.94
C TYR A 348 12.35 6.81 21.64
N ASN A 349 12.87 6.51 22.82
CA ASN A 349 13.73 7.39 23.57
C ASN A 349 14.96 6.62 24.02
N TRP A 350 16.09 7.31 24.17
CA TRP A 350 17.32 6.70 24.64
C TRP A 350 17.98 7.55 25.70
N LYS A 351 18.73 6.90 26.57
CA LYS A 351 19.49 7.54 27.64
C LYS A 351 20.84 6.85 27.75
N THR A 352 21.91 7.63 27.75
CA THR A 352 23.25 7.10 28.01
C THR A 352 23.69 7.44 29.43
N ASP A 353 24.22 6.45 30.12
CA ASP A 353 24.93 6.61 31.38
C ASP A 353 26.38 6.15 31.22
N ILE A 354 27.29 7.13 31.16
CA ILE A 354 28.73 6.88 30.96
C ILE A 354 29.45 6.78 32.31
N THR A 355 28.88 7.28 33.42
CA THR A 355 29.59 7.42 34.71
C THR A 355 28.71 7.44 35.98
N GLY A 356 27.45 7.02 35.90
CA GLY A 356 26.47 7.17 36.99
C GLY A 356 25.89 8.58 37.12
N ASN A 357 26.28 9.51 36.24
CA ASN A 357 25.81 10.89 36.21
C ASN A 357 25.19 11.20 34.84
N CYS A 358 23.92 11.63 34.85
CA CYS A 358 23.21 12.07 33.64
C CYS A 358 23.80 13.40 33.16
N SER A 359 24.78 13.36 32.26
CA SER A 359 25.30 14.57 31.63
C SER A 359 24.40 14.95 30.44
N HIS A 360 23.69 16.08 30.56
CA HIS A 360 22.84 16.62 29.50
C HIS A 360 23.64 17.29 28.36
N THR A 361 24.96 17.41 28.50
CA THR A 361 25.84 18.01 27.48
C THR A 361 26.63 16.91 26.78
N MET A 362 26.03 16.27 25.77
CA MET A 362 26.79 15.56 24.75
C MET A 362 27.34 16.60 23.78
N ASN A 363 28.64 16.92 23.91
CA ASN A 363 29.24 17.99 23.12
C ASN A 363 29.62 17.59 21.68
N ASN A 364 29.42 16.33 21.26
CA ASN A 364 29.73 15.86 19.91
C ASN A 364 28.60 14.96 19.36
N ASN A 365 28.18 15.18 18.10
CA ASN A 365 27.14 14.42 17.39
C ASN A 365 27.48 12.92 17.17
N THR A 366 28.67 12.44 17.54
CA THR A 366 29.19 11.11 17.17
C THR A 366 28.71 9.98 18.08
N ASP A 367 28.11 10.27 19.23
CA ASP A 367 27.76 9.26 20.24
C ASP A 367 26.26 8.92 20.27
N VAL A 368 25.50 9.39 19.28
CA VAL A 368 24.06 9.12 19.18
C VAL A 368 23.84 7.80 18.41
N PRO A 369 23.25 6.77 19.04
CA PRO A 369 22.88 5.55 18.34
C PRO A 369 21.82 5.85 17.27
N ALA A 370 22.03 5.34 16.06
CA ALA A 370 21.08 5.45 14.97
C ALA A 370 20.19 4.20 14.94
N VAL A 371 18.87 4.41 14.84
CA VAL A 371 17.88 3.33 14.77
C VAL A 371 17.39 3.19 13.34
N TYR A 372 17.34 1.95 12.87
CA TYR A 372 16.94 1.57 11.52
C TYR A 372 15.89 0.47 11.56
N TYR A 373 15.09 0.38 10.51
CA TYR A 373 14.10 -0.67 10.34
C TYR A 373 14.48 -1.50 9.12
N TYR A 374 14.74 -2.79 9.32
CA TYR A 374 15.07 -3.69 8.22
C TYR A 374 14.17 -4.91 8.24
N ARG A 375 13.72 -5.31 7.05
CA ARG A 375 13.05 -6.59 6.85
C ARG A 375 14.12 -7.68 6.74
N SER A 376 14.20 -8.52 7.77
CA SER A 376 15.11 -9.67 7.80
C SER A 376 14.64 -10.72 6.79
N LYS A 377 15.42 -10.96 5.73
CA LYS A 377 15.21 -12.10 4.81
C LYS A 377 15.50 -13.46 5.49
N GLU A 378 16.12 -13.46 6.68
CA GLU A 378 16.97 -14.57 7.13
C GLU A 378 16.33 -15.68 7.98
N LYS A 379 15.00 -15.77 8.13
CA LYS A 379 14.39 -16.78 9.04
C LYS A 379 13.28 -17.67 8.48
N GLN A 380 13.36 -18.09 7.22
CA GLN A 380 12.54 -19.22 6.75
C GLN A 380 13.29 -20.51 6.39
N LYS A 381 14.62 -20.48 6.20
CA LYS A 381 15.40 -21.74 6.03
C LYS A 381 15.41 -22.58 7.32
N HIS A 382 15.49 -21.96 8.50
CA HIS A 382 15.57 -22.70 9.77
C HIS A 382 14.22 -23.19 10.29
N PHE A 383 13.14 -22.42 10.13
CA PHE A 383 11.79 -22.88 10.42
C PHE A 383 11.33 -23.98 9.46
N ARG A 384 11.77 -24.00 8.19
CA ARG A 384 11.58 -25.15 7.30
C ARG A 384 12.23 -26.41 7.85
N LYS A 385 13.46 -26.34 8.37
CA LYS A 385 14.08 -27.53 8.98
C LYS A 385 13.32 -28.02 10.20
N VAL A 386 12.83 -27.12 11.06
CA VAL A 386 12.10 -27.51 12.28
C VAL A 386 10.67 -27.96 12.00
N ALA A 387 9.95 -27.27 11.12
CA ALA A 387 8.58 -27.64 10.72
C ALA A 387 8.56 -28.89 9.84
N ALA A 388 9.51 -29.05 8.90
CA ALA A 388 9.66 -30.27 8.13
C ALA A 388 10.10 -31.45 9.01
N ALA A 389 10.98 -31.22 10.00
CA ALA A 389 11.31 -32.24 10.98
C ALA A 389 10.10 -32.63 11.84
N ALA A 390 9.26 -31.67 12.24
CA ALA A 390 8.03 -31.91 13.00
C ALA A 390 6.97 -32.66 12.16
N SER A 391 6.81 -32.32 10.88
CA SER A 391 5.88 -33.03 9.98
C SER A 391 6.38 -34.41 9.59
N ALA A 392 7.70 -34.58 9.40
CA ALA A 392 8.31 -35.89 9.16
C ALA A 392 8.20 -36.80 10.39
N SER A 393 8.36 -36.26 11.60
CA SER A 393 8.17 -37.03 12.84
C SER A 393 6.69 -37.36 13.10
N ALA A 394 5.75 -36.47 12.75
CA ALA A 394 4.32 -36.79 12.78
C ALA A 394 3.92 -37.87 11.75
N ALA A 395 4.49 -37.81 10.53
CA ALA A 395 4.27 -38.82 9.50
C ALA A 395 4.88 -40.19 9.89
N ALA A 396 6.08 -40.19 10.49
CA ALA A 396 6.71 -41.40 11.01
C ALA A 396 5.92 -42.00 12.18
N ALA A 397 5.34 -41.17 13.05
CA ALA A 397 4.45 -41.62 14.12
C ALA A 397 3.14 -42.21 13.58
N ALA A 398 2.59 -41.66 12.49
CA ALA A 398 1.41 -42.21 11.83
C ALA A 398 1.71 -43.52 11.09
N ALA A 399 2.86 -43.64 10.42
CA ALA A 399 3.29 -44.86 9.73
C ALA A 399 3.63 -46.00 10.71
N SER A 400 4.23 -45.69 11.86
CA SER A 400 4.47 -46.68 12.93
C SER A 400 3.19 -47.13 13.63
N ALA A 401 2.13 -46.31 13.63
CA ALA A 401 0.81 -46.71 14.11
C ALA A 401 0.05 -47.61 13.11
N SER A 402 0.40 -47.58 11.81
CA SER A 402 -0.21 -48.45 10.79
C SER A 402 0.56 -49.75 10.53
N ALA A 403 1.76 -49.91 11.07
CA ALA A 403 2.63 -51.08 10.84
C ALA A 403 2.53 -52.15 11.95
N ALA A 404 1.47 -52.14 12.75
CA ALA A 404 1.32 -53.03 13.90
C ALA A 404 0.28 -54.16 13.68
N ASP A 405 -0.14 -54.45 12.44
CA ASP A 405 -1.27 -55.37 12.23
C ASP A 405 -1.24 -56.11 10.87
N ASP A 406 -0.09 -56.63 10.44
CA ASP A 406 -0.03 -57.64 9.36
C ASP A 406 1.26 -58.49 9.49
N ASP A 407 1.19 -59.52 10.35
CA ASP A 407 2.02 -60.73 10.25
C ASP A 407 1.27 -61.68 9.30
N ASP A 408 1.83 -61.99 8.14
CA ASP A 408 1.81 -63.33 7.51
C ASP A 408 2.54 -63.29 6.15
N ASP A 409 3.67 -64.00 6.11
CA ASP A 409 4.15 -64.94 5.06
C ASP A 409 3.90 -64.62 3.56
N ASP A 410 4.99 -64.44 2.78
CA ASP A 410 5.48 -65.42 1.80
C ASP A 410 6.47 -64.82 0.77
N ASP A 411 7.60 -65.51 0.65
CA ASP A 411 8.37 -65.92 -0.54
C ASP A 411 8.89 -64.92 -1.59
N ASP A 412 10.22 -65.02 -1.77
CA ASP A 412 10.96 -65.18 -3.03
C ASP A 412 10.61 -64.28 -4.24
N ASP A 413 11.56 -63.41 -4.62
CA ASP A 413 12.36 -63.67 -5.82
C ASP A 413 13.44 -62.57 -5.98
N ASP A 414 14.69 -63.02 -5.90
CA ASP A 414 15.83 -62.38 -6.55
C ASP A 414 15.56 -62.32 -8.06
N ASP A 415 15.81 -61.18 -8.70
CA ASP A 415 16.46 -61.12 -10.02
C ASP A 415 16.71 -59.66 -10.41
N ASP A 416 18.01 -59.36 -10.49
CA ASP A 416 18.71 -58.65 -11.57
C ASP A 416 17.87 -57.85 -12.59
N ASP A 417 18.26 -56.59 -12.79
CA ASP A 417 18.82 -56.14 -14.08
C ASP A 417 19.10 -54.63 -14.03
N ASP A 418 20.39 -54.33 -13.98
CA ASP A 418 21.10 -53.66 -15.06
C ASP A 418 20.49 -52.41 -15.73
N ASP A 419 21.39 -51.44 -15.81
CA ASP A 419 21.75 -50.71 -17.03
C ASP A 419 21.22 -49.29 -17.27
N ASP A 420 22.23 -48.52 -17.66
CA ASP A 420 22.26 -47.42 -18.60
C ASP A 420 22.05 -46.00 -18.07
N ASP A 421 23.20 -45.33 -17.96
CA ASP A 421 23.58 -44.28 -18.92
C ASP A 421 22.48 -43.28 -19.25
N ASP A 422 22.70 -42.02 -18.89
CA ASP A 422 23.09 -41.08 -19.93
C ASP A 422 23.59 -39.77 -19.32
N ASP A 423 24.77 -39.41 -19.82
CA ASP A 423 25.31 -38.07 -19.93
C ASP A 423 24.24 -37.06 -20.36
N ASP A 424 24.31 -35.83 -19.85
CA ASP A 424 24.49 -34.66 -20.71
C ASP A 424 24.54 -33.39 -19.86
N ASP A 425 25.76 -32.85 -19.81
CA ASP A 425 26.12 -31.44 -19.98
C ASP A 425 24.95 -30.46 -20.19
N ASP A 426 24.90 -29.42 -19.37
CA ASP A 426 24.91 -28.04 -19.84
C ASP A 426 25.13 -27.09 -18.64
N ASP A 427 26.41 -26.83 -18.40
CA ASP A 427 26.92 -25.70 -17.64
C ASP A 427 26.60 -24.39 -18.40
N ASP A 428 25.39 -23.85 -18.23
CA ASP A 428 25.10 -22.47 -18.60
C ASP A 428 25.28 -21.55 -17.36
N ASP A 429 26.53 -21.11 -17.21
CA ASP A 429 26.95 -19.97 -16.41
C ASP A 429 26.30 -18.68 -16.94
N ASP A 430 25.03 -18.45 -16.60
CA ASP A 430 24.41 -17.13 -16.75
C ASP A 430 24.82 -16.24 -15.57
N ASP A 431 25.93 -15.52 -15.76
CA ASP A 431 26.40 -14.38 -14.97
C ASP A 431 25.33 -13.26 -14.93
N GLU A 432 24.29 -13.44 -14.10
CA GLU A 432 23.40 -12.37 -13.70
C GLU A 432 24.17 -11.40 -12.80
N GLN A 433 24.77 -10.38 -13.41
CA GLN A 433 25.26 -9.19 -12.74
C GLN A 433 24.08 -8.51 -12.05
N GLU A 434 23.87 -8.83 -10.77
CA GLU A 434 23.05 -8.03 -9.86
C GLU A 434 23.67 -6.63 -9.77
N GLU A 435 23.16 -5.70 -10.57
CA GLU A 435 23.35 -4.28 -10.35
C GLU A 435 22.72 -3.94 -8.98
N GLU A 436 23.56 -3.92 -7.94
CA GLU A 436 23.22 -3.32 -6.64
C GLU A 436 22.93 -1.83 -6.86
N GLU A 437 21.66 -1.52 -7.15
CA GLU A 437 21.16 -0.16 -7.13
C GLU A 437 21.20 0.32 -5.67
N GLN A 438 22.29 1.03 -5.33
CA GLN A 438 22.45 1.71 -4.06
C GLN A 438 21.34 2.77 -3.94
N LEU A 439 20.23 2.36 -3.33
CA LEU A 439 19.20 3.25 -2.81
C LEU A 439 19.89 4.18 -1.82
N ASN A 440 20.07 5.43 -2.24
CA ASN A 440 20.64 6.49 -1.44
C ASN A 440 19.64 6.86 -0.33
N VAL A 441 19.69 6.14 0.79
CA VAL A 441 18.87 6.38 1.98
C VAL A 441 19.48 7.56 2.78
N ASP A 442 19.52 8.74 2.17
CA ASP A 442 20.07 9.95 2.81
C ASP A 442 19.00 10.99 3.18
N GLN A 443 17.72 10.59 3.26
CA GLN A 443 16.68 11.59 3.48
C GLN A 443 15.45 11.16 4.28
N PHE A 444 15.59 10.50 5.44
CA PHE A 444 14.54 10.58 6.48
C PHE A 444 15.13 10.57 7.89
N GLY A 445 14.94 11.68 8.58
CA GLY A 445 15.40 11.90 9.95
C GLY A 445 15.39 13.38 10.31
N THR A 446 14.24 14.06 10.13
CA THR A 446 14.06 15.37 10.75
C THR A 446 13.93 15.15 12.25
N LEU A 447 15.04 15.32 12.95
CA LEU A 447 15.13 15.32 14.40
C LEU A 447 14.30 16.52 14.92
N VAL A 448 13.09 16.26 15.40
CA VAL A 448 12.33 17.25 16.17
C VAL A 448 12.89 17.24 17.58
N LEU A 449 13.82 18.15 17.86
CA LEU A 449 14.20 18.51 19.23
C LEU A 449 12.99 19.22 19.87
N ILE A 450 12.37 18.58 20.87
CA ILE A 450 11.48 19.22 21.84
C ILE A 450 12.32 19.65 23.04
#